data_AF-A0A1E4JV52-F1
#
_entry.id   AF-A0A1E4JV52-F1
#
_cell.length_a   1.000
_cell.length_b   1.000
_cell.length_c   1.000
_cell.angle_alpha   90.00
_cell.angle_beta   90.00
_cell.angle_gamma   90.00
#
_symmetry.space_group_name_H-M   'P 1'
#
loop_
_entity.id
_entity.type
_entity.pdbx_description
1 polymer ?
#
loop_
_entity_poly.entity_id
_entity_poly.type
_entity_poly.pdbx_seq_one_letter_code
_entity_poly.pdbx_strand_id
1 'polypeptide(L)'
;MGLLDDLEQEAQRRKAGADDQDRAKQEREAAYRTQLEPGMAALHEYLSKLTQNLSFIKPKKTLRHALPGYGDIVLQVEHEYDLKIQSQPASKEIRLSFPCPILTEECPNVEVLGATKIKTVAGAFQRFHIGGVTITKKDANGEALAANVRARGRITLSAVFNADAESGVVRLQFANFDQIGGQQTKTIAPDQFNETLYDEIGRYVAREPNNLFREALPDDYRKQLRTKVQQEEMKRRWETQMAQRQRDELAEMERQQGLAGKLTKVVDQVKAGSLFDKLRGLVKKDK
;
A
#
# COMPACT_ATOMS: atom_id res chain seq x y z
N MET A 1 12.89 19.52 -55.28
CA MET A 1 11.50 19.54 -54.79
C MET A 1 11.04 20.98 -54.82
N GLY A 2 9.84 21.23 -55.35
CA GLY A 2 9.29 22.59 -55.49
C GLY A 2 8.39 22.97 -54.32
N LEU A 3 8.22 24.27 -54.08
CA LEU A 3 7.35 24.82 -53.03
C LEU A 3 5.92 24.25 -53.05
N LEU A 4 5.41 23.87 -54.22
CA LEU A 4 4.12 23.21 -54.39
C LEU A 4 4.10 21.78 -53.79
N ASP A 5 5.15 20.98 -53.99
CA ASP A 5 5.25 19.64 -53.40
C ASP A 5 5.31 19.70 -51.87
N ASP A 6 6.04 20.70 -51.33
CA ASP A 6 6.16 20.89 -49.88
C ASP A 6 4.82 21.32 -49.25
N LEU A 7 4.08 22.22 -49.90
CA LEU A 7 2.75 22.67 -49.46
C LEU A 7 1.70 21.55 -49.57
N GLU A 8 1.76 20.71 -50.60
CA GLU A 8 0.87 19.55 -50.74
C GLU A 8 1.12 18.48 -49.66
N GLN A 9 2.39 18.19 -49.34
CA GLN A 9 2.73 17.30 -48.23
C GLN A 9 2.26 17.86 -46.88
N GLU A 10 2.43 19.16 -46.63
CA GLU A 10 1.98 19.77 -45.39
C GLU A 10 0.45 19.78 -45.27
N ALA A 11 -0.27 20.04 -46.38
CA ALA A 11 -1.72 19.96 -46.42
C ALA A 11 -2.25 18.53 -46.19
N GLN A 12 -1.61 17.52 -46.78
CA GLN A 12 -1.97 16.11 -46.57
C GLN A 12 -1.70 15.67 -45.12
N ARG A 13 -0.57 16.07 -44.52
CA ARG A 13 -0.28 15.78 -43.10
C ARG A 13 -1.29 16.43 -42.16
N ARG A 14 -1.70 17.69 -42.43
CA ARG A 14 -2.73 18.37 -41.62
C ARG A 14 -4.11 17.73 -41.76
N LYS A 15 -4.50 17.30 -42.97
CA LYS A 15 -5.77 16.58 -43.18
C LYS A 15 -5.78 15.23 -42.48
N ALA A 16 -4.71 14.43 -42.62
CA ALA A 16 -4.59 13.15 -41.92
C ALA A 16 -4.67 13.32 -40.39
N GLY A 17 -3.97 14.32 -39.84
CA GLY A 17 -4.04 14.63 -38.41
C GLY A 17 -5.43 15.08 -37.92
N ALA A 18 -6.19 15.80 -38.75
CA ALA A 18 -7.56 16.20 -38.43
C ALA A 18 -8.52 14.99 -38.46
N ASP A 19 -8.42 14.13 -39.46
CA ASP A 19 -9.25 12.92 -39.59
C ASP A 19 -9.00 11.95 -38.42
N ASP A 20 -7.76 11.80 -37.97
CA ASP A 20 -7.41 10.96 -36.80
C ASP A 20 -7.95 11.54 -35.49
N GLN A 21 -7.92 12.87 -35.32
CA GLN A 21 -8.49 13.54 -34.16
C GLN A 21 -10.01 13.42 -34.10
N ASP A 22 -10.68 13.58 -35.25
CA ASP A 22 -12.14 13.45 -35.34
C ASP A 22 -12.59 12.02 -35.06
N ARG A 23 -11.85 11.01 -35.56
CA ARG A 23 -12.09 9.60 -35.22
C ARG A 23 -11.93 9.33 -33.73
N ALA A 24 -10.82 9.77 -33.13
CA ALA A 24 -10.58 9.58 -31.70
C ALA A 24 -11.65 10.26 -30.83
N LYS A 25 -12.14 11.43 -31.27
CA LYS A 25 -13.24 12.13 -30.60
C LYS A 25 -14.56 11.35 -30.69
N GLN A 26 -14.90 10.85 -31.88
CA GLN A 26 -16.09 10.03 -32.09
C GLN A 26 -16.05 8.75 -31.25
N GLU A 27 -14.88 8.11 -31.13
CA GLU A 27 -14.69 6.93 -30.28
C GLU A 27 -14.95 7.23 -28.80
N ARG A 28 -14.43 8.36 -28.28
CA ARG A 28 -14.68 8.78 -26.89
C ARG A 28 -16.14 9.12 -26.64
N GLU A 29 -16.79 9.84 -27.55
CA GLU A 29 -18.21 10.15 -27.45
C GLU A 29 -19.07 8.89 -27.49
N ALA A 30 -18.73 7.93 -28.36
CA ALA A 30 -19.40 6.64 -28.42
C ALA A 30 -19.21 5.83 -27.14
N ALA A 31 -17.99 5.74 -26.61
CA ALA A 31 -17.70 5.06 -25.35
C ALA A 31 -18.43 5.71 -24.16
N TYR A 32 -18.51 7.04 -24.14
CA TYR A 32 -19.27 7.77 -23.13
C TYR A 32 -20.75 7.38 -23.17
N ARG A 33 -21.41 7.47 -24.32
CA ARG A 33 -22.85 7.18 -24.44
C ARG A 33 -23.20 5.71 -24.19
N THR A 34 -22.33 4.79 -24.61
CA THR A 34 -22.64 3.35 -24.59
C THR A 34 -22.20 2.65 -23.31
N GLN A 35 -21.17 3.15 -22.61
CA GLN A 35 -20.60 2.49 -21.44
C GLN A 35 -20.58 3.40 -20.21
N LEU A 36 -20.00 4.60 -20.31
CA LEU A 36 -19.79 5.45 -19.13
C LEU A 36 -21.10 6.02 -18.60
N GLU A 37 -21.95 6.54 -19.47
CA GLU A 37 -23.22 7.14 -19.10
C GLU A 37 -24.15 6.14 -18.38
N PRO A 38 -24.43 4.94 -18.93
CA PRO A 38 -25.19 3.92 -18.21
C PRO A 38 -24.44 3.40 -16.98
N GLY A 39 -23.12 3.27 -17.05
CA GLY A 39 -22.30 2.89 -15.91
C GLY A 39 -22.42 3.86 -14.74
N MET A 40 -22.48 5.17 -15.00
CA MET A 40 -22.64 6.19 -13.97
C MET A 40 -24.01 6.09 -13.31
N ALA A 41 -25.06 5.82 -14.09
CA ALA A 41 -26.39 5.55 -13.53
C ALA A 41 -26.38 4.29 -12.64
N ALA A 42 -25.72 3.23 -13.08
CA ALA A 42 -25.58 1.98 -12.30
C ALA A 42 -24.77 2.19 -11.01
N LEU A 43 -23.66 2.94 -11.07
CA LEU A 43 -22.88 3.29 -9.89
C LEU A 43 -23.70 4.12 -8.90
N HIS A 44 -24.48 5.09 -9.39
CA HIS A 44 -25.36 5.89 -8.52
C HIS A 44 -26.40 5.01 -7.82
N GLU A 45 -27.03 4.09 -8.54
CA GLU A 45 -27.98 3.14 -7.95
C GLU A 45 -27.31 2.24 -6.89
N TYR A 46 -26.13 1.71 -7.21
CA TYR A 46 -25.33 0.92 -6.28
C TYR A 46 -25.01 1.71 -5.00
N LEU A 47 -24.48 2.94 -5.14
CA LEU A 47 -24.14 3.80 -4.00
C LEU A 47 -25.39 4.18 -3.19
N SER A 48 -26.53 4.39 -3.83
CA SER A 48 -27.80 4.67 -3.14
C SER A 48 -28.23 3.49 -2.26
N LYS A 49 -28.18 2.25 -2.78
CA LYS A 49 -28.46 1.04 -1.99
C LYS A 49 -27.45 0.86 -0.86
N LEU A 50 -26.17 1.07 -1.14
CA LEU A 50 -25.09 0.96 -0.15
C LEU A 50 -25.30 1.94 1.01
N THR A 51 -25.50 3.22 0.71
CA THR A 51 -25.66 4.25 1.75
C THR A 51 -26.93 4.04 2.56
N GLN A 52 -28.04 3.63 1.94
CA GLN A 52 -29.27 3.24 2.66
C GLN A 52 -29.01 2.10 3.66
N ASN A 53 -28.31 1.04 3.23
CA ASN A 53 -27.99 -0.09 4.10
C ASN A 53 -27.03 0.31 5.23
N LEU A 54 -26.01 1.13 4.93
CA LEU A 54 -25.09 1.63 5.95
C LEU A 54 -25.78 2.55 6.96
N SER A 55 -26.69 3.42 6.52
CA SER A 55 -27.52 4.25 7.40
C SER A 55 -28.48 3.44 8.27
N PHE A 56 -28.93 2.27 7.79
CA PHE A 56 -29.77 1.36 8.57
C PHE A 56 -28.97 0.60 9.63
N ILE A 57 -27.86 -0.05 9.24
CA ILE A 57 -27.05 -0.91 10.12
C ILE A 57 -26.23 -0.07 11.12
N LYS A 58 -25.78 1.11 10.70
CA LYS A 58 -24.92 2.02 11.46
C LYS A 58 -23.69 1.34 12.09
N PRO A 59 -22.83 0.69 11.29
CA PRO A 59 -21.66 -0.01 11.81
C PRO A 59 -20.70 0.97 12.50
N LYS A 60 -20.34 0.70 13.76
CA LYS A 60 -19.39 1.52 14.50
C LYS A 60 -17.99 1.40 13.89
N LYS A 61 -17.61 2.37 13.06
CA LYS A 61 -16.29 2.48 12.44
C LYS A 61 -15.60 3.76 12.91
N THR A 62 -14.36 3.61 13.35
CA THR A 62 -13.48 4.73 13.70
C THR A 62 -12.31 4.80 12.72
N LEU A 63 -11.85 6.02 12.45
CA LEU A 63 -10.74 6.34 11.57
C LEU A 63 -9.65 7.00 12.38
N ARG A 64 -8.39 6.70 12.11
CA ARG A 64 -7.25 7.37 12.74
C ARG A 64 -6.39 7.98 11.67
N HIS A 65 -6.20 9.30 11.74
CA HIS A 65 -5.32 10.03 10.84
C HIS A 65 -4.24 10.75 11.62
N ALA A 66 -2.98 10.48 11.29
CA ALA A 66 -1.85 11.18 11.89
C ALA A 66 -1.80 12.63 11.41
N LEU A 67 -1.78 13.58 12.34
CA LEU A 67 -1.52 14.99 12.07
C LEU A 67 -0.10 15.37 12.54
N PRO A 68 0.79 15.78 11.63
CA PRO A 68 2.16 16.16 11.98
C PRO A 68 2.20 17.24 13.07
N GLY A 69 3.02 17.00 14.11
CA GLY A 69 3.19 17.93 15.23
C GLY A 69 2.12 17.85 16.32
N TYR A 70 1.08 17.03 16.17
CA TYR A 70 0.03 16.82 17.17
C TYR A 70 -0.11 15.35 17.57
N GLY A 71 -0.30 14.45 16.61
CA GLY A 71 -0.60 13.02 16.85
C GLY A 71 -1.84 12.56 16.08
N ASP A 72 -2.41 11.44 16.48
CA ASP A 72 -3.56 10.85 15.80
C ASP A 72 -4.86 11.60 16.12
N ILE A 73 -5.62 11.88 15.06
CA ILE A 73 -6.99 12.38 15.14
C ILE A 73 -7.92 11.20 14.90
N VAL A 74 -8.78 10.94 15.88
CA VAL A 74 -9.76 9.87 15.82
C VAL A 74 -11.09 10.42 15.35
N LEU A 75 -11.61 9.90 14.25
CA LEU A 75 -12.92 10.24 13.71
C LEU A 75 -13.88 9.07 13.86
N GLN A 76 -15.15 9.36 14.05
CA GLN A 76 -16.23 8.39 13.94
C GLN A 76 -17.01 8.66 12.67
N VAL A 77 -17.44 7.61 11.96
CA VAL A 77 -18.33 7.79 10.80
C VAL A 77 -19.75 8.07 11.29
N GLU A 78 -20.30 9.22 10.93
CA GLU A 78 -21.74 9.48 11.01
C GLU A 78 -22.37 9.02 9.69
N HIS A 79 -23.30 8.07 9.78
CA HIS A 79 -23.95 7.47 8.62
C HIS A 79 -25.05 8.37 8.02
N GLU A 80 -24.76 9.65 7.91
CA GLU A 80 -25.56 10.70 7.29
C GLU A 80 -24.97 10.99 5.90
N TYR A 81 -25.33 10.16 4.92
CA TYR A 81 -24.80 10.26 3.57
C TYR A 81 -25.61 11.25 2.73
N ASP A 82 -24.92 12.20 2.13
CA ASP A 82 -25.42 13.10 1.08
C ASP A 82 -24.91 12.59 -0.27
N LEU A 83 -25.79 11.91 -1.03
CA LEU A 83 -25.54 11.40 -2.36
C LEU A 83 -26.28 12.26 -3.39
N LYS A 84 -25.53 12.87 -4.30
CA LYS A 84 -26.05 13.75 -5.37
C LYS A 84 -25.55 13.29 -6.72
N ILE A 85 -26.40 13.49 -7.73
CA ILE A 85 -26.05 13.32 -9.13
C ILE A 85 -26.35 14.60 -9.89
N GLN A 86 -25.39 15.05 -10.69
CA GLN A 86 -25.54 16.16 -11.61
C GLN A 86 -25.30 15.65 -13.03
N SER A 87 -26.28 15.86 -13.90
CA SER A 87 -26.23 15.40 -15.28
C SER A 87 -26.23 16.60 -16.23
N GLN A 88 -25.29 16.61 -17.16
CA GLN A 88 -25.22 17.52 -18.29
C GLN A 88 -25.20 16.69 -19.59
N PRO A 89 -25.48 17.28 -20.76
CA PRO A 89 -25.56 16.53 -22.02
C PRO A 89 -24.30 15.71 -22.39
N ALA A 90 -23.13 16.17 -21.95
CA ALA A 90 -21.84 15.54 -22.26
C ALA A 90 -21.03 15.16 -21.01
N SER A 91 -21.62 15.26 -19.81
CA SER A 91 -20.94 14.88 -18.57
C SER A 91 -21.91 14.46 -17.47
N LYS A 92 -21.45 13.59 -16.58
CA LYS A 92 -22.15 13.21 -15.35
C LYS A 92 -21.20 13.28 -14.18
N GLU A 93 -21.66 13.88 -13.09
CA GLU A 93 -20.97 13.92 -11.80
C GLU A 93 -21.83 13.27 -10.72
N ILE A 94 -21.25 12.35 -9.96
CA ILE A 94 -21.83 11.81 -8.73
C ILE A 94 -20.97 12.28 -7.56
N ARG A 95 -21.61 12.82 -6.53
CA ARG A 95 -20.95 13.27 -5.31
C ARG A 95 -21.58 12.57 -4.12
N LEU A 96 -20.77 11.83 -3.40
CA LEU A 96 -21.11 11.24 -2.10
C LEU A 96 -20.31 11.98 -1.03
N SER A 97 -20.97 12.43 0.03
CA SER A 97 -20.28 12.97 1.20
C SER A 97 -20.96 12.59 2.49
N PHE A 98 -20.18 12.50 3.57
CA PHE A 98 -20.71 12.22 4.91
C PHE A 98 -19.80 12.82 5.99
N PRO A 99 -20.37 13.33 7.08
CA PRO A 99 -19.60 13.88 8.18
C PRO A 99 -18.93 12.77 9.00
N CYS A 100 -17.79 13.11 9.58
CA CYS A 100 -17.09 12.29 10.55
C CYS A 100 -16.69 13.17 11.75
N PRO A 101 -17.44 13.18 12.86
CA PRO A 101 -17.08 13.91 14.06
C PRO A 101 -15.76 13.42 14.66
N ILE A 102 -15.00 14.35 15.23
CA ILE A 102 -13.76 14.05 15.96
C ILE A 102 -14.13 13.54 17.35
N LEU A 103 -13.73 12.31 17.67
CA LEU A 103 -13.83 11.74 19.01
C LEU A 103 -12.78 12.38 19.92
N THR A 104 -13.15 13.52 20.49
CA THR A 104 -12.27 14.40 21.28
C THR A 104 -11.62 13.68 22.46
N GLU A 105 -12.33 12.73 23.09
CA GLU A 105 -11.82 11.95 24.22
C GLU A 105 -10.84 10.85 23.81
N GLU A 106 -10.86 10.40 22.55
CA GLU A 106 -9.90 9.44 22.01
C GLU A 106 -8.68 10.12 21.36
N CYS A 107 -8.72 11.45 21.24
CA CYS A 107 -7.62 12.24 20.74
C CYS A 107 -6.63 12.61 21.86
N PRO A 108 -5.32 12.74 21.55
CA PRO A 108 -4.32 13.09 22.55
C PRO A 108 -4.55 14.52 23.09
N ASN A 109 -4.31 14.71 24.39
CA ASN A 109 -4.25 16.06 24.98
C ASN A 109 -2.78 16.44 25.14
N VAL A 110 -2.30 17.39 24.34
CA VAL A 110 -0.88 17.73 24.24
C VAL A 110 -0.64 19.15 24.71
N GLU A 111 0.29 19.32 25.64
CA GLU A 111 0.85 20.63 25.96
C GLU A 111 1.99 20.93 24.98
N VAL A 112 1.85 22.02 24.22
CA VAL A 112 2.84 22.49 23.25
C VAL A 112 3.54 23.72 23.81
N LEU A 113 4.86 23.64 23.94
CA LEU A 113 5.70 24.73 24.44
C LEU A 113 6.44 25.42 23.29
N GLY A 114 6.52 26.74 23.37
CA GLY A 114 7.24 27.61 22.45
C GLY A 114 6.38 28.16 21.30
N ALA A 115 6.50 29.47 21.08
CA ALA A 115 5.67 30.23 20.15
C ALA A 115 5.65 29.66 18.72
N THR A 116 6.80 29.24 18.19
CA THR A 116 6.90 28.68 16.83
C THR A 116 6.12 27.37 16.69
N LYS A 117 6.27 26.45 17.64
CA LYS A 117 5.56 25.16 17.61
C LYS A 117 4.05 25.35 17.75
N ILE A 118 3.63 26.24 18.65
CA ILE A 118 2.22 26.60 18.83
C ILE A 118 1.65 27.17 17.53
N LYS A 119 2.36 28.08 16.85
CA LYS A 119 1.96 28.64 15.55
C LYS A 119 1.86 27.54 14.48
N THR A 120 2.79 26.59 14.42
CA THR A 120 2.74 25.46 13.47
C THR A 120 1.51 24.57 13.69
N VAL A 121 1.27 24.13 14.93
CA VAL A 121 0.14 23.26 15.26
C VAL A 121 -1.19 24.00 15.06
N ALA A 122 -1.29 25.25 15.53
CA ALA A 122 -2.48 26.07 15.32
C ALA A 122 -2.75 26.33 13.82
N GLY A 123 -1.71 26.56 13.02
CA GLY A 123 -1.84 26.70 11.57
C GLY A 123 -2.33 25.42 10.89
N ALA A 124 -1.87 24.24 11.33
CA ALA A 124 -2.37 22.96 10.83
C ALA A 124 -3.85 22.75 11.19
N PHE A 125 -4.24 23.02 12.44
CA PHE A 125 -5.62 22.94 12.91
C PHE A 125 -6.52 23.90 12.13
N GLN A 126 -6.09 25.15 11.94
CA GLN A 126 -6.84 26.13 11.17
C GLN A 126 -7.00 25.72 9.70
N ARG A 127 -5.94 25.23 9.06
CA ARG A 127 -5.97 24.77 7.65
C ARG A 127 -7.00 23.67 7.43
N PHE A 128 -7.15 22.77 8.38
CA PHE A 128 -8.08 21.64 8.29
C PHE A 128 -9.41 21.90 9.02
N HIS A 129 -9.67 23.13 9.46
CA HIS A 129 -10.88 23.53 10.19
C HIS A 129 -11.13 22.71 11.47
N ILE A 130 -10.05 22.32 12.15
CA ILE A 130 -10.06 21.59 13.41
C ILE A 130 -9.94 22.57 14.57
N GLY A 131 -10.79 22.41 15.58
CA GLY A 131 -10.75 23.22 16.78
C GLY A 131 -9.91 22.61 17.90
N GLY A 132 -9.74 23.38 18.98
CA GLY A 132 -9.25 22.85 20.27
C GLY A 132 -7.80 23.21 20.64
N VAL A 133 -7.28 24.31 20.07
CA VAL A 133 -6.06 24.96 20.55
C VAL A 133 -6.43 26.02 21.59
N THR A 134 -5.88 25.91 22.79
CA THR A 134 -6.10 26.84 23.90
C THR A 134 -4.76 27.34 24.42
N ILE A 135 -4.47 28.64 24.25
CA ILE A 135 -3.25 29.25 24.78
C ILE A 135 -3.36 29.32 26.31
N THR A 136 -2.40 28.72 27.01
CA THR A 136 -2.39 28.63 28.48
C THR A 136 -1.44 29.63 29.14
N LYS A 137 -0.34 29.99 28.46
CA LYS A 137 0.63 30.98 28.96
C LYS A 137 1.10 31.91 27.85
N LYS A 138 1.26 33.19 28.19
CA LYS A 138 1.85 34.21 27.34
C LYS A 138 3.02 34.89 28.05
N ASP A 139 3.97 35.40 27.28
CA ASP A 139 5.05 36.24 27.81
C ASP A 139 4.60 37.69 28.01
N ALA A 140 5.52 38.55 28.49
CA ALA A 140 5.27 39.96 28.71
C ALA A 140 4.97 40.75 27.42
N ASN A 141 5.37 40.21 26.26
CA ASN A 141 5.11 40.78 24.94
C ASN A 141 3.80 40.26 24.33
N GLY A 142 3.09 39.36 25.04
CA GLY A 142 1.84 38.75 24.59
C GLY A 142 2.03 37.54 23.65
N GLU A 143 3.25 37.07 23.42
CA GLU A 143 3.53 35.86 22.63
C GLU A 143 3.16 34.60 23.41
N ALA A 144 2.61 33.60 22.72
CA ALA A 144 2.23 32.33 23.34
C ALA A 144 3.47 31.51 23.74
N LEU A 145 3.60 31.21 25.04
CA LEU A 145 4.66 30.36 25.59
C LEU A 145 4.22 28.90 25.70
N ALA A 146 2.95 28.67 26.01
CA ALA A 146 2.37 27.33 26.15
C ALA A 146 0.93 27.32 25.64
N ALA A 147 0.51 26.19 25.06
CA ALA A 147 -0.87 25.93 24.67
C ALA A 147 -1.24 24.47 24.92
N ASN A 148 -2.46 24.23 25.36
CA ASN A 148 -3.06 22.90 25.36
C ASN A 148 -3.80 22.69 24.05
N VAL A 149 -3.57 21.53 23.43
CA VAL A 149 -4.16 21.15 22.16
C VAL A 149 -4.91 19.84 22.34
N ARG A 150 -6.19 19.85 22.02
CA ARG A 150 -7.04 18.66 21.96
C ARG A 150 -8.05 18.81 20.82
N ALA A 151 -7.89 18.00 19.78
CA ALA A 151 -8.69 18.07 18.56
C ALA A 151 -10.19 17.89 18.82
N ARG A 152 -10.99 18.79 18.24
CA ARG A 152 -12.45 18.76 18.26
C ARG A 152 -13.03 19.31 16.97
N GLY A 153 -14.27 18.94 16.66
CA GLY A 153 -14.98 19.39 15.46
C GLY A 153 -15.44 18.23 14.59
N ARG A 154 -15.53 18.46 13.29
CA ARG A 154 -16.02 17.48 12.31
C ARG A 154 -15.23 17.59 11.01
N ILE A 155 -15.01 16.45 10.36
CA ILE A 155 -14.35 16.39 9.05
C ILE A 155 -15.31 15.70 8.08
N THR A 156 -15.55 16.30 6.91
CA THR A 156 -16.40 15.68 5.88
C THR A 156 -15.55 14.85 4.94
N LEU A 157 -15.90 13.59 4.76
CA LEU A 157 -15.33 12.74 3.73
C LEU A 157 -16.17 12.91 2.46
N SER A 158 -15.52 12.97 1.30
CA SER A 158 -16.22 13.08 0.02
C SER A 158 -15.60 12.24 -1.08
N ALA A 159 -16.46 11.59 -1.85
CA ALA A 159 -16.12 10.88 -3.07
C ALA A 159 -16.84 11.55 -4.25
N VAL A 160 -16.08 11.89 -5.29
CA VAL A 160 -16.60 12.50 -6.52
C VAL A 160 -16.23 11.60 -7.70
N PHE A 161 -17.21 11.28 -8.52
CA PHE A 161 -17.08 10.47 -9.71
C PHE A 161 -17.51 11.33 -10.89
N ASN A 162 -16.61 11.61 -11.82
CA ASN A 162 -16.89 12.47 -12.95
C ASN A 162 -16.58 11.72 -14.25
N ALA A 163 -17.56 11.65 -15.14
CA ALA A 163 -17.40 11.10 -16.48
C ALA A 163 -17.78 12.18 -17.49
N ASP A 164 -16.96 12.37 -18.53
CA ASP A 164 -17.23 13.35 -19.57
C ASP A 164 -16.87 12.78 -20.96
N ALA A 165 -17.59 13.25 -21.98
CA ALA A 165 -17.46 12.76 -23.35
C ALA A 165 -16.14 13.19 -24.03
N GLU A 166 -15.49 14.25 -23.54
CA GLU A 166 -14.25 14.77 -24.10
C GLU A 166 -13.04 13.90 -23.70
N SER A 167 -13.00 13.50 -22.43
CA SER A 167 -11.96 12.64 -21.88
C SER A 167 -12.19 11.17 -22.19
N GLY A 168 -13.47 10.74 -22.30
CA GLY A 168 -13.83 9.35 -22.55
C GLY A 168 -13.44 8.40 -21.41
N VAL A 169 -13.24 8.92 -20.20
CA VAL A 169 -12.85 8.17 -19.00
C VAL A 169 -13.65 8.62 -17.79
N VAL A 170 -13.59 7.84 -16.70
CA VAL A 170 -14.16 8.25 -15.41
C VAL A 170 -13.03 8.64 -14.47
N ARG A 171 -13.12 9.83 -13.87
CA ARG A 171 -12.24 10.30 -12.81
C ARG A 171 -12.91 10.09 -11.46
N LEU A 172 -12.30 9.24 -10.63
CA LEU A 172 -12.68 9.05 -9.22
C LEU A 172 -11.79 9.95 -8.35
N GLN A 173 -12.38 10.67 -7.40
CA GLN A 173 -11.68 11.53 -6.46
C GLN A 173 -12.20 11.29 -5.04
N PHE A 174 -11.31 11.09 -4.08
CA PHE A 174 -11.67 10.84 -2.69
C PHE A 174 -10.90 11.79 -1.77
N ALA A 175 -11.61 12.62 -1.02
CA ALA A 175 -11.05 13.58 -0.09
C ALA A 175 -11.25 13.15 1.37
N ASN A 176 -10.20 13.32 2.18
CA ASN A 176 -10.16 12.96 3.60
C ASN A 176 -10.31 11.46 3.90
N PHE A 177 -10.14 10.59 2.90
CA PHE A 177 -10.29 9.14 3.10
C PHE A 177 -9.09 8.53 3.84
N ASP A 178 -7.87 8.80 3.39
CA ASP A 178 -6.66 8.18 3.97
C ASP A 178 -5.93 9.12 4.94
N GLN A 179 -6.05 10.43 4.71
CA GLN A 179 -5.41 11.47 5.51
C GLN A 179 -6.25 12.75 5.48
N ILE A 180 -6.19 13.53 6.56
CA ILE A 180 -6.90 14.82 6.66
C ILE A 180 -6.30 15.82 5.67
N GLY A 181 -7.18 16.44 4.88
CA GLY A 181 -6.81 17.34 3.79
C GLY A 181 -6.20 16.65 2.57
N GLY A 182 -6.11 15.32 2.57
CA GLY A 182 -5.61 14.56 1.43
C GLY A 182 -6.67 14.32 0.38
N GLN A 183 -6.22 14.16 -0.86
CA GLN A 183 -7.05 13.80 -1.99
C GLN A 183 -6.38 12.68 -2.78
N GLN A 184 -7.10 11.57 -2.98
CA GLN A 184 -6.71 10.50 -3.91
C GLN A 184 -7.50 10.66 -5.21
N THR A 185 -6.85 10.41 -6.34
CA THR A 185 -7.50 10.45 -7.65
C THR A 185 -7.12 9.21 -8.45
N LYS A 186 -8.09 8.61 -9.15
CA LYS A 186 -7.85 7.51 -10.08
C LYS A 186 -8.67 7.72 -11.34
N THR A 187 -8.05 7.52 -12.49
CA THR A 187 -8.74 7.54 -13.79
C THR A 187 -9.01 6.11 -14.22
N ILE A 188 -10.23 5.86 -14.70
CA ILE A 188 -10.75 4.55 -15.07
C ILE A 188 -11.19 4.59 -16.52
N ALA A 189 -10.72 3.63 -17.31
CA ALA A 189 -11.14 3.45 -18.68
C ALA A 189 -12.55 2.81 -18.75
N PRO A 190 -13.29 3.02 -19.85
CA PRO A 190 -14.68 2.53 -19.96
C PRO A 190 -14.87 1.03 -19.71
N ASP A 191 -13.95 0.20 -20.17
CA ASP A 191 -13.96 -1.26 -20.00
C ASP A 191 -13.79 -1.71 -18.53
N GLN A 192 -13.11 -0.89 -17.73
CA GLN A 192 -12.90 -1.14 -16.30
C GLN A 192 -14.02 -0.61 -15.43
N PHE A 193 -14.95 0.17 -15.99
CA PHE A 193 -16.04 0.79 -15.25
C PHE A 193 -17.26 -0.13 -15.17
N ASN A 194 -17.18 -1.11 -14.27
CA ASN A 194 -18.14 -2.20 -14.13
C ASN A 194 -18.45 -2.52 -12.66
N GLU A 195 -19.34 -3.49 -12.43
CA GLU A 195 -19.81 -3.88 -11.09
C GLU A 195 -18.69 -4.30 -10.12
N THR A 196 -17.60 -4.90 -10.64
CA THR A 196 -16.45 -5.27 -9.80
C THR A 196 -15.78 -4.02 -9.23
N LEU A 197 -15.62 -2.98 -10.05
CA LEU A 197 -15.11 -1.70 -9.57
C LEU A 197 -16.09 -1.01 -8.61
N TYR A 198 -17.40 -1.10 -8.86
CA TYR A 198 -18.41 -0.51 -7.98
C TYR A 198 -18.33 -1.12 -6.58
N ASP A 199 -18.14 -2.44 -6.49
CA ASP A 199 -17.93 -3.15 -5.24
C ASP A 199 -16.64 -2.71 -4.53
N GLU A 200 -15.53 -2.54 -5.26
CA GLU A 200 -14.28 -2.00 -4.69
C GLU A 200 -14.43 -0.56 -4.18
N ILE A 201 -15.19 0.28 -4.89
CA ILE A 201 -15.57 1.62 -4.42
C ILE A 201 -16.42 1.52 -3.14
N GLY A 202 -17.41 0.63 -3.13
CA GLY A 202 -18.28 0.41 -1.98
C GLY A 202 -17.50 -0.05 -0.74
N ARG A 203 -16.60 -1.01 -0.89
CA ARG A 203 -15.68 -1.45 0.18
C ARG A 203 -14.79 -0.31 0.65
N TYR A 204 -14.25 0.48 -0.27
CA TYR A 204 -13.43 1.64 0.10
C TYR A 204 -14.22 2.69 0.89
N VAL A 205 -15.47 2.97 0.49
CA VAL A 205 -16.39 3.88 1.20
C VAL A 205 -16.75 3.33 2.58
N ALA A 206 -17.08 2.04 2.66
CA ALA A 206 -17.45 1.35 3.89
C ALA A 206 -16.27 1.05 4.83
N ARG A 207 -15.04 1.37 4.41
CA ARG A 207 -13.80 1.08 5.15
C ARG A 207 -13.57 -0.41 5.37
N GLU A 208 -13.89 -1.19 4.35
CA GLU A 208 -13.58 -2.60 4.24
C GLU A 208 -12.32 -2.82 3.40
N PRO A 209 -11.63 -3.97 3.56
CA PRO A 209 -10.48 -4.32 2.74
C PRO A 209 -10.82 -4.25 1.25
N ASN A 210 -10.02 -3.53 0.48
CA ASN A 210 -10.24 -3.30 -0.94
C ASN A 210 -8.89 -3.19 -1.69
N ASN A 211 -8.97 -3.18 -3.01
CA ASN A 211 -7.87 -3.06 -3.95
C ASN A 211 -8.01 -1.82 -4.85
N LEU A 212 -8.89 -0.87 -4.52
CA LEU A 212 -9.22 0.28 -5.37
C LEU A 212 -7.98 1.10 -5.76
N PHE A 213 -7.09 1.35 -4.81
CA PHE A 213 -5.85 2.11 -5.01
C PHE A 213 -4.58 1.24 -5.02
N ARG A 214 -4.73 -0.09 -4.97
CA ARG A 214 -3.58 -0.97 -5.17
C ARG A 214 -3.29 -1.00 -6.66
N GLU A 215 -2.06 -0.63 -7.03
CA GLU A 215 -1.59 -0.84 -8.39
C GLU A 215 -1.76 -2.33 -8.73
N ALA A 216 -2.55 -2.61 -9.77
CA ALA A 216 -2.56 -3.91 -10.37
C ALA A 216 -1.16 -4.09 -10.98
N LEU A 217 -0.25 -4.73 -10.24
CA LEU A 217 1.00 -5.24 -10.82
C LEU A 217 0.63 -5.90 -12.15
N PRO A 218 1.17 -5.44 -13.29
CA PRO A 218 0.89 -6.04 -14.58
C PRO A 218 1.06 -7.55 -14.48
N ASP A 219 0.16 -8.32 -15.08
CA ASP A 219 0.18 -9.79 -14.92
C ASP A 219 1.52 -10.40 -15.39
N ASP A 220 2.21 -9.74 -16.32
CA ASP A 220 3.57 -10.09 -16.74
C ASP A 220 4.61 -9.90 -15.62
N TYR A 221 4.47 -8.86 -14.80
CA TYR A 221 5.34 -8.62 -13.65
C TYR A 221 5.04 -9.61 -12.50
N ARG A 222 3.77 -10.00 -12.33
CA ARG A 222 3.37 -11.07 -11.39
C ARG A 222 3.92 -12.43 -11.80
N LYS A 223 3.91 -12.75 -13.10
CA LYS A 223 4.54 -13.97 -13.63
C LYS A 223 6.05 -13.96 -13.38
N GLN A 224 6.73 -12.85 -13.68
CA GLN A 224 8.17 -12.70 -13.42
C GLN A 224 8.51 -12.82 -11.93
N LEU A 225 7.70 -12.25 -11.03
CA LEU A 225 7.87 -12.40 -9.59
C LEU A 225 7.68 -13.85 -9.13
N ARG A 226 6.66 -14.56 -9.62
CA ARG A 226 6.49 -16.00 -9.34
C ARG A 226 7.68 -16.82 -9.80
N THR A 227 8.21 -16.54 -10.99
CA THR A 227 9.40 -17.23 -11.51
C THR A 227 10.63 -16.93 -10.66
N LYS A 228 10.85 -15.68 -10.22
CA LYS A 228 11.96 -15.32 -9.34
C LYS A 228 11.85 -15.97 -7.95
N VAL A 229 10.65 -16.00 -7.37
CA VAL A 229 10.41 -16.68 -6.08
C VAL A 229 10.66 -18.18 -6.19
N GLN A 230 10.19 -18.83 -7.26
CA GLN A 230 10.47 -20.24 -7.53
C GLN A 230 11.97 -20.52 -7.71
N GLN A 231 12.70 -19.64 -8.38
CA GLN A 231 14.15 -19.75 -8.54
C GLN A 231 14.88 -19.58 -7.20
N GLU A 232 14.47 -18.64 -6.35
CA GLU A 232 15.03 -18.49 -5.00
C GLU A 232 14.71 -19.68 -4.09
N GLU A 233 13.50 -20.23 -4.16
CA GLU A 233 13.14 -21.44 -3.41
C GLU A 233 13.94 -22.66 -3.87
N MET A 234 14.13 -22.83 -5.18
CA MET A 234 15.00 -23.89 -5.71
C MET A 234 16.46 -23.69 -5.29
N LYS A 235 16.96 -22.46 -5.33
CA LYS A 235 18.32 -22.12 -4.89
C LYS A 235 18.51 -22.41 -3.40
N ARG A 236 17.56 -22.03 -2.54
CA ARG A 236 17.60 -22.36 -1.10
C ARG A 236 17.55 -23.86 -0.85
N ARG A 237 16.73 -24.61 -1.60
CA ARG A 237 16.68 -26.08 -1.49
C ARG A 237 18.00 -26.72 -1.90
N TRP A 238 18.62 -26.23 -2.97
CA TRP A 238 19.94 -26.68 -3.42
C TRP A 238 21.03 -26.36 -2.40
N GLU A 239 21.06 -25.14 -1.86
CA GLU A 239 22.00 -24.71 -0.81
C GLU A 239 21.84 -25.56 0.46
N THR A 240 20.60 -25.85 0.86
CA THR A 240 20.31 -26.72 2.02
C THR A 240 20.80 -28.15 1.77
N GLN A 241 20.56 -28.69 0.57
CA GLN A 241 21.01 -30.04 0.20
C GLN A 241 22.53 -30.14 0.10
N MET A 242 23.20 -29.12 -0.43
CA MET A 242 24.66 -29.05 -0.50
C MET A 242 25.29 -28.93 0.89
N ALA A 243 24.73 -28.09 1.76
CA ALA A 243 25.18 -27.97 3.15
C ALA A 243 25.01 -29.29 3.92
N GLN A 244 23.95 -30.04 3.63
CA GLN A 244 23.71 -31.34 4.24
C GLN A 244 24.70 -32.40 3.74
N ARG A 245 24.98 -32.46 2.42
CA ARG A 245 26.03 -33.33 1.87
C ARG A 245 27.41 -33.02 2.43
N GLN A 246 27.77 -31.75 2.55
CA GLN A 246 29.05 -31.34 3.15
C GLN A 246 29.17 -31.76 4.62
N ARG A 247 28.07 -31.69 5.39
CA ARG A 247 28.05 -32.19 6.77
C ARG A 247 28.19 -33.70 6.84
N ASP A 248 27.54 -34.44 5.94
CA ASP A 248 27.62 -35.89 5.89
C ASP A 248 29.03 -36.35 5.47
N GLU A 249 29.65 -35.71 4.48
CA GLU A 249 31.03 -35.97 4.05
C GLU A 249 32.06 -35.64 5.15
N LEU A 250 31.87 -34.53 5.89
CA LEU A 250 32.71 -34.21 7.06
C LEU A 250 32.54 -35.26 8.16
N ALA A 251 31.32 -35.70 8.44
CA ALA A 251 31.07 -36.74 9.43
C ALA A 251 31.66 -38.11 9.02
N GLU A 252 31.64 -38.44 7.72
CA GLU A 252 32.31 -39.64 7.19
C GLU A 252 33.83 -39.53 7.29
N MET A 253 34.42 -38.38 6.97
CA MET A 253 35.85 -38.14 7.15
C MET A 253 36.26 -38.22 8.63
N GLU A 254 35.50 -37.65 9.56
CA GLU A 254 35.74 -37.79 10.99
C GLU A 254 35.64 -39.25 11.46
N ARG A 255 34.67 -40.01 10.94
CA ARG A 255 34.55 -41.46 11.22
C ARG A 255 35.75 -42.23 10.67
N GLN A 256 36.20 -41.94 9.46
CA GLN A 256 37.37 -42.58 8.86
C GLN A 256 38.66 -42.23 9.62
N GLN A 257 38.86 -40.97 10.02
CA GLN A 257 39.99 -40.56 10.87
C GLN A 257 39.92 -41.18 12.27
N GLY A 258 38.73 -41.30 12.86
CA GLY A 258 38.51 -41.97 14.13
C GLY A 258 38.76 -43.49 14.09
N LEU A 259 38.55 -44.14 12.94
CA LEU A 259 38.88 -45.55 12.71
C LEU A 259 40.39 -45.75 12.46
N ALA A 260 41.02 -44.87 11.68
CA ALA A 260 42.47 -44.88 11.45
C ALA A 260 43.26 -44.64 12.75
N GLY A 261 42.81 -43.71 13.61
CA GLY A 261 43.41 -43.45 14.93
C GLY A 261 43.22 -44.59 15.95
N LYS A 262 42.20 -45.44 15.77
CA LYS A 262 42.00 -46.65 16.58
C LYS A 262 42.89 -47.81 16.11
N LEU A 263 43.15 -47.92 14.81
CA LEU A 263 44.07 -48.93 14.26
C LEU A 263 45.53 -48.70 14.69
N THR A 264 46.01 -47.45 14.72
CA THR A 264 47.34 -47.13 15.25
C THR A 264 47.48 -47.46 16.74
N LYS A 265 46.45 -47.21 17.56
CA LYS A 265 46.46 -47.60 18.97
C LYS A 265 46.52 -49.12 19.18
N VAL A 266 45.83 -49.91 18.35
CA VAL A 266 45.88 -51.38 18.45
C VAL A 266 47.24 -51.93 18.00
N VAL A 267 47.87 -51.35 16.98
CA VAL A 267 49.22 -51.76 16.54
C VAL A 267 50.28 -51.44 17.60
N ASP A 268 50.18 -50.29 18.28
CA ASP A 268 51.09 -49.98 19.40
C ASP A 268 50.86 -50.88 20.62
N GLN A 269 49.61 -51.27 20.91
CA GLN A 269 49.30 -52.19 22.00
C GLN A 269 49.80 -53.63 21.73
N VAL A 270 49.82 -54.06 20.46
CA VAL A 270 50.37 -55.38 20.07
C VAL A 270 51.91 -55.37 20.07
N LYS A 271 52.56 -54.24 19.74
CA LYS A 271 54.04 -54.10 19.86
C LYS A 271 54.51 -54.01 21.32
N ALA A 272 53.73 -53.40 22.21
CA ALA A 272 54.07 -53.31 23.64
C ALA A 272 53.81 -54.62 24.42
N GLY A 273 53.01 -55.55 23.88
CA GLY A 273 52.63 -56.80 24.55
C GLY A 273 53.46 -58.06 24.23
N SER A 274 54.50 -57.97 23.37
CA SER A 274 55.19 -59.17 22.84
C SER A 274 56.72 -59.20 23.05
N LEU A 275 57.30 -58.25 23.78
CA LEU A 275 58.76 -58.07 23.84
C LEU A 275 59.43 -58.25 25.21
N PHE A 276 58.72 -58.72 26.26
CA PHE A 276 59.28 -58.73 27.62
C PHE A 276 59.13 -59.99 28.50
N ASP A 277 58.98 -61.20 27.94
CA ASP A 277 59.03 -62.40 28.81
C ASP A 277 59.63 -63.69 28.21
N LYS A 278 60.79 -63.56 27.54
CA LYS A 278 61.59 -64.75 27.13
C LYS A 278 63.10 -64.58 27.19
N LEU A 279 63.63 -63.77 28.12
CA LEU A 279 65.07 -63.66 28.37
C LEU A 279 65.38 -63.46 29.86
N ARG A 280 65.20 -64.51 30.67
CA ARG A 280 66.00 -64.74 31.89
C ARG A 280 65.94 -66.21 32.32
N GLY A 281 66.65 -67.04 31.57
CA GLY A 281 67.12 -68.34 32.04
C GLY A 281 68.58 -68.22 32.50
N LEU A 282 68.82 -68.62 33.75
CA LEU A 282 70.05 -69.30 34.22
C LEU A 282 71.38 -68.53 34.23
N VAL A 283 71.81 -68.10 35.43
CA VAL A 283 73.20 -68.31 35.89
C VAL A 283 73.21 -68.72 37.38
N LYS A 284 73.72 -69.94 37.61
CA LYS A 284 74.17 -70.55 38.88
C LYS A 284 75.32 -69.73 39.50
N LYS A 285 75.34 -69.46 40.81
CA LYS A 285 76.05 -70.23 41.87
C LYS A 285 77.52 -70.55 41.54
N ASP A 286 78.46 -69.97 42.28
CA ASP A 286 79.30 -70.72 43.23
C ASP A 286 80.29 -69.85 44.04
N LYS A 287 80.47 -70.30 45.29
CA LYS A 287 81.52 -70.05 46.30
C LYS A 287 81.58 -68.70 47.03
#